data_AF-A0A841EB87-F1
#
_entry.id   AF-A0A841EB87-F1
#
_cell.length_a   1.000
_cell.length_b   1.000
_cell.length_c   1.000
_cell.angle_alpha   90.00
_cell.angle_beta   90.00
_cell.angle_gamma   90.00
#
_symmetry.space_group_name_H-M   'P 1'
#
loop_
_entity.id
_entity.type
_entity.pdbx_description
1 polymer ?
#
loop_
_entity_poly.entity_id
_entity_poly.type
_entity_poly.pdbx_seq_one_letter_code
_entity_poly.pdbx_strand_id
1 'polypeptide(L)'
;MPQNTKVEVRRSPRRQRTVSAYRDGDKTVVLVPASFSRAEEKRWVESMLERLEAREERRRPDDESLQSRALDLADRYLEGLTRPASVRWVDNQQTRWGSCTPENGSIRLSRRLSGMPPWVVDYVLVHELVHLIIPHHGQEFWDLVHRYPKAERARGYLEGVSAAPRLEDGSSAEVAEEDDVDDDGGDVSSGLDRSDRA
;
A
#
# COMPACT_ATOMS: atom_id res chain seq x y z
N MET A 1 9.38 19.96 1.63
CA MET A 1 8.52 20.76 0.73
C MET A 1 7.46 19.80 0.19
N PRO A 2 6.17 20.07 0.41
CA PRO A 2 5.11 19.14 0.00
C PRO A 2 5.11 19.02 -1.52
N GLN A 3 5.00 17.79 -2.05
CA GLN A 3 4.67 17.62 -3.45
C GLN A 3 3.21 18.05 -3.60
N ASN A 4 2.98 19.00 -4.50
CA ASN A 4 1.71 19.68 -4.68
C ASN A 4 0.70 18.74 -5.37
N THR A 5 0.19 17.73 -4.65
CA THR A 5 -0.85 16.83 -5.15
C THR A 5 -2.15 17.61 -5.28
N LYS A 6 -2.71 17.69 -6.49
CA LYS A 6 -3.97 18.42 -6.72
C LYS A 6 -5.13 17.57 -6.21
N VAL A 7 -5.88 18.06 -5.23
CA VAL A 7 -7.06 17.34 -4.72
C VAL A 7 -8.28 17.67 -5.58
N GLU A 8 -8.95 16.65 -6.10
CA GLU A 8 -10.19 16.78 -6.86
C GLU A 8 -11.34 16.10 -6.09
N VAL A 9 -12.30 16.91 -5.60
CA VAL A 9 -13.46 16.38 -4.89
C VAL A 9 -14.60 16.12 -5.87
N ARG A 10 -15.06 14.87 -5.96
CA ARG A 10 -16.20 14.45 -6.79
C ARG A 10 -17.39 14.05 -5.93
N ARG A 11 -18.53 14.70 -6.14
CA ARG A 11 -19.76 14.37 -5.41
C ARG A 11 -20.47 13.19 -6.07
N SER A 12 -20.77 12.16 -5.29
CA SER A 12 -21.50 10.98 -5.74
C SER A 12 -22.95 11.02 -5.23
N PRO A 13 -23.96 11.00 -6.11
CA PRO A 13 -25.36 10.87 -5.72
C PRO A 13 -25.76 9.46 -5.27
N ARG A 14 -24.89 8.46 -5.50
CA ARG A 14 -25.14 7.05 -5.12
C ARG A 14 -24.57 6.68 -3.75
N ARG A 15 -23.62 7.45 -3.21
CA ARG A 15 -23.03 7.22 -1.89
C ARG A 15 -23.78 8.03 -0.85
N GLN A 16 -24.12 7.42 0.28
CA GLN A 16 -24.93 8.07 1.33
C GLN A 16 -24.12 8.50 2.55
N ARG A 17 -23.05 7.77 2.91
CA ARG A 17 -22.27 8.04 4.14
C ARG A 17 -20.76 7.90 3.96
N THR A 18 -20.31 7.13 2.97
CA THR A 18 -18.91 6.75 2.79
C THR A 18 -18.14 7.76 1.95
N VAL A 19 -16.93 8.12 2.40
CA VAL A 19 -15.95 8.93 1.66
C VAL A 19 -14.80 8.02 1.24
N SER A 20 -14.49 7.97 -0.05
CA SER A 20 -13.39 7.16 -0.59
C SER A 20 -12.41 8.03 -1.35
N ALA A 21 -11.12 7.75 -1.27
CA ALA A 21 -10.10 8.47 -2.02
C ALA A 21 -9.24 7.50 -2.84
N TYR A 22 -8.92 7.88 -4.08
CA TYR A 22 -8.01 7.14 -4.95
C TYR A 22 -7.08 8.09 -5.70
N ARG A 23 -5.98 7.55 -6.21
CA ARG A 23 -4.98 8.33 -6.97
C ARG A 23 -5.26 8.22 -8.47
N ASP A 24 -5.30 9.37 -9.15
CA ASP A 24 -5.47 9.52 -10.60
C ASP A 24 -4.37 10.47 -11.10
N GLY A 25 -3.25 9.91 -11.55
CA GLY A 25 -2.05 10.68 -11.91
C GLY A 25 -1.49 11.53 -10.77
N ASP A 26 -1.33 12.83 -11.00
CA ASP A 26 -0.88 13.83 -10.02
C ASP A 26 -1.98 14.27 -9.03
N LYS A 27 -3.17 13.65 -9.12
CA LYS A 27 -4.35 14.05 -8.36
C LYS A 27 -4.78 12.99 -7.37
N THR A 28 -5.24 13.47 -6.21
CA THR A 28 -6.02 12.65 -5.27
C THR A 28 -7.48 12.95 -5.53
N VAL A 29 -8.23 11.97 -6.05
CA VAL A 29 -9.67 12.10 -6.25
C VAL A 29 -10.39 11.61 -5.00
N VAL A 30 -11.14 12.51 -4.36
CA VAL A 30 -11.93 12.18 -3.16
C VAL A 30 -13.41 12.17 -3.55
N LEU A 31 -14.04 11.01 -3.43
CA LEU A 31 -15.46 10.81 -3.66
C LEU A 31 -16.24 11.04 -2.36
N VAL A 32 -17.15 12.00 -2.36
CA VAL A 32 -17.97 12.36 -1.19
C VAL A 32 -19.47 12.25 -1.49
N PRO A 33 -20.34 11.91 -0.53
CA PRO A 33 -21.79 11.94 -0.70
C PRO A 33 -22.31 13.31 -1.14
N ALA A 34 -23.23 13.33 -2.11
CA ALA A 34 -23.84 14.58 -2.58
C ALA A 34 -24.68 15.30 -1.51
N SER A 35 -25.11 14.56 -0.48
CA SER A 35 -25.90 15.04 0.66
C SER A 35 -25.08 15.79 1.72
N PHE A 36 -23.74 15.72 1.69
CA PHE A 36 -22.91 16.39 2.69
C PHE A 36 -22.95 17.92 2.54
N SER A 37 -23.05 18.62 3.67
CA SER A 37 -22.82 20.07 3.70
C SER A 37 -21.37 20.39 3.37
N ARG A 38 -21.09 21.63 2.93
CA ARG A 38 -19.71 22.06 2.64
C ARG A 38 -18.77 21.93 3.86
N ALA A 39 -19.30 22.08 5.07
CA ALA A 39 -18.52 21.96 6.30
C ALA A 39 -18.23 20.49 6.67
N GLU A 40 -19.14 19.58 6.36
CA GLU A 40 -18.92 18.13 6.52
C GLU A 40 -17.95 17.61 5.46
N GLU A 41 -18.12 18.00 4.20
CA GLU A 41 -17.20 17.70 3.11
C GLU A 41 -15.77 18.09 3.47
N LYS A 42 -15.56 19.33 3.91
CA LYS A 42 -14.22 19.83 4.28
C LYS A 42 -13.57 19.00 5.39
N ARG A 43 -14.30 18.71 6.47
CA ARG A 43 -13.79 17.93 7.61
C ARG A 43 -13.40 16.51 7.21
N TRP A 44 -14.23 15.86 6.39
CA TRP A 44 -13.95 14.50 5.91
C TRP A 44 -12.79 14.44 4.92
N VAL A 45 -12.72 15.40 4.00
CA VAL A 45 -11.61 15.52 3.04
C VAL A 45 -10.29 15.77 3.77
N GLU A 46 -10.24 16.70 4.73
CA GLU A 46 -9.04 16.96 5.55
C GLU A 46 -8.58 15.70 6.29
N SER A 47 -9.47 15.01 7.01
CA SER A 47 -9.11 13.78 7.73
C SER A 47 -8.62 12.66 6.81
N MET A 48 -9.21 12.52 5.62
CA MET A 48 -8.77 11.52 4.63
C MET A 48 -7.41 11.87 4.02
N LEU A 49 -7.16 13.14 3.72
CA LEU A 49 -5.86 13.59 3.22
C LEU A 49 -4.77 13.40 4.28
N GLU A 50 -5.02 13.76 5.55
CA GLU A 50 -4.10 13.52 6.66
C GLU A 50 -3.78 12.02 6.84
N ARG A 51 -4.78 11.14 6.69
CA ARG A 51 -4.56 9.69 6.74
C ARG A 51 -3.73 9.19 5.56
N LEU A 52 -3.96 9.72 4.36
CA LEU A 52 -3.18 9.38 3.16
C LEU A 52 -1.73 9.86 3.31
N GLU A 53 -1.52 11.09 3.75
CA GLU A 53 -0.19 11.65 4.02
C GLU A 53 0.53 10.87 5.12
N ALA A 54 -0.13 10.56 6.24
CA ALA A 54 0.47 9.76 7.31
C ALA A 54 0.78 8.32 6.87
N ARG A 55 0.10 7.80 5.83
CA ARG A 55 0.38 6.50 5.21
C ARG A 55 1.53 6.60 4.20
N GLU A 56 1.65 7.72 3.50
CA GLU A 56 2.69 8.03 2.52
C GLU A 56 4.02 8.39 3.20
N GLU A 57 3.99 9.11 4.31
CA GLU A 57 5.16 9.48 5.10
C GLU A 57 5.76 8.27 5.84
N ARG A 58 4.91 7.37 6.35
CA ARG A 58 5.33 6.03 6.84
C ARG A 58 5.86 5.12 5.72
N ARG A 59 5.56 5.44 4.45
CA ARG A 59 5.98 4.69 3.27
C ARG A 59 7.26 5.20 2.64
N ARG A 60 7.97 6.20 3.20
CA ARG A 60 9.29 6.56 2.69
C ARG A 60 10.20 5.33 2.80
N PRO A 61 10.56 4.68 1.69
CA PRO A 61 11.26 3.41 1.74
C PRO A 61 12.70 3.69 2.14
N ASP A 62 13.04 3.33 3.38
CA ASP A 62 14.41 3.32 3.86
C ASP A 62 14.96 1.89 3.86
N ASP A 63 16.29 1.76 3.86
CA ASP A 63 16.95 0.46 3.77
C ASP A 63 16.80 -0.35 5.08
N GLU A 64 16.62 0.31 6.24
CA GLU A 64 16.50 -0.35 7.55
C GLU A 64 15.14 -1.05 7.71
N SER A 65 14.06 -0.38 7.31
CA SER A 65 12.72 -0.99 7.27
C SER A 65 12.65 -2.12 6.25
N LEU A 66 13.33 -1.97 5.10
CA LEU A 66 13.41 -3.01 4.08
C LEU A 66 14.19 -4.24 4.58
N GLN A 67 15.33 -4.04 5.24
CA GLN A 67 16.12 -5.09 5.87
C GLN A 67 15.30 -5.83 6.94
N SER A 68 14.63 -5.09 7.81
CA SER A 68 13.78 -5.65 8.87
C SER A 68 12.65 -6.49 8.29
N ARG A 69 12.02 -6.00 7.22
CA ARG A 69 10.97 -6.74 6.52
C ARG A 69 11.49 -8.02 5.87
N ALA A 70 12.66 -7.99 5.25
CA ALA A 70 13.26 -9.17 4.64
C ALA A 70 13.56 -10.28 5.67
N LEU A 71 14.09 -9.91 6.83
CA LEU A 71 14.34 -10.85 7.93
C LEU A 71 13.02 -11.48 8.43
N ASP A 72 12.00 -10.66 8.62
CA ASP A 72 10.67 -11.12 9.02
C ASP A 72 10.03 -12.09 8.00
N LEU A 73 10.15 -11.80 6.71
CA LEU A 73 9.65 -12.68 5.65
C LEU A 73 10.43 -14.01 5.59
N ALA A 74 11.76 -13.96 5.78
CA ALA A 74 12.59 -15.16 5.83
C ALA A 74 12.20 -16.06 7.00
N ASP A 75 11.98 -15.49 8.19
CA ASP A 75 11.57 -16.25 9.37
C ASP A 75 10.14 -16.82 9.21
N ARG A 76 9.18 -16.04 8.70
CA ARG A 76 7.77 -16.47 8.58
C ARG A 76 7.51 -17.49 7.48
N TYR A 77 8.10 -17.28 6.30
CA TYR A 77 7.73 -18.04 5.09
C TYR A 77 8.82 -18.99 4.62
N LEU A 78 10.06 -18.76 5.03
CA LEU A 78 11.20 -19.59 4.63
C LEU A 78 11.85 -20.29 5.84
N GLU A 79 11.17 -20.34 6.98
CA GLU A 79 11.62 -21.05 8.21
C GLU A 79 13.03 -20.65 8.66
N GLY A 80 13.47 -19.42 8.34
CA GLY A 80 14.81 -18.94 8.67
C GLY A 80 15.95 -19.62 7.88
N LEU A 81 15.65 -20.33 6.78
CA LEU A 81 16.64 -21.00 5.92
C LEU A 81 17.68 -20.04 5.30
N THR A 82 17.39 -18.74 5.29
CA THR A 82 18.28 -17.70 4.79
C THR A 82 18.20 -16.45 5.65
N ARG A 83 19.29 -15.69 5.70
CA ARG A 83 19.34 -14.36 6.29
C ARG A 83 20.17 -13.46 5.37
N PRO A 84 19.57 -12.42 4.76
CA PRO A 84 20.33 -11.51 3.91
C PRO A 84 21.27 -10.66 4.76
N ALA A 85 22.50 -10.48 4.30
CA ALA A 85 23.49 -9.61 4.94
C ALA A 85 23.14 -8.13 4.77
N SER A 86 22.52 -7.77 3.64
CA SER A 86 22.01 -6.42 3.38
C SER A 86 20.87 -6.46 2.37
N VAL A 87 19.90 -5.56 2.53
CA VAL A 87 18.80 -5.32 1.60
C VAL A 87 18.66 -3.83 1.40
N ARG A 88 18.67 -3.36 0.15
CA ARG A 88 18.64 -1.93 -0.14
C ARG A 88 17.84 -1.55 -1.39
N TRP A 89 17.36 -0.32 -1.40
CA TRP A 89 16.76 0.31 -2.57
C TRP A 89 17.81 0.83 -3.57
N VAL A 90 17.56 0.67 -4.87
CA VAL A 90 18.43 1.17 -5.94
C VAL A 90 17.66 1.74 -7.13
N ASP A 91 18.21 2.78 -7.79
CA ASP A 91 17.60 3.40 -8.99
C ASP A 91 18.02 2.74 -10.30
N ASN A 92 19.16 2.06 -10.30
CA ASN A 92 19.79 1.57 -11.53
C ASN A 92 19.35 0.15 -11.95
N GLN A 93 18.22 -0.33 -11.45
CA GLN A 93 17.57 -1.55 -11.93
C GLN A 93 16.41 -1.22 -12.87
N GLN A 94 16.69 -1.23 -14.18
CA GLN A 94 15.74 -0.81 -15.21
C GLN A 94 14.91 -1.96 -15.79
N THR A 95 15.46 -3.17 -15.83
CA THR A 95 14.84 -4.36 -16.45
C THR A 95 14.36 -5.40 -15.46
N ARG A 96 14.67 -5.23 -14.17
CA ARG A 96 14.36 -6.19 -13.10
C ARG A 96 13.83 -5.46 -11.87
N TRP A 97 12.98 -6.15 -11.11
CA TRP A 97 12.38 -5.63 -9.88
C TRP A 97 13.29 -5.82 -8.67
N GLY A 98 14.07 -6.89 -8.65
CA GLY A 98 15.06 -7.21 -7.64
C GLY A 98 16.29 -7.92 -8.23
N SER A 99 17.31 -8.07 -7.39
CA SER A 99 18.44 -8.97 -7.61
C SER A 99 19.13 -9.29 -6.29
N CYS A 100 19.72 -10.47 -6.17
CA CYS A 100 20.62 -10.80 -5.07
C CYS A 100 22.05 -11.16 -5.55
N THR A 101 22.98 -11.21 -4.61
CA THR A 101 24.34 -11.73 -4.78
C THR A 101 24.56 -12.77 -3.69
N PRO A 102 24.33 -14.06 -3.98
CA PRO A 102 24.39 -15.13 -2.98
C PRO A 102 25.72 -15.18 -2.20
N GLU A 103 26.84 -14.89 -2.87
CA GLU A 103 28.18 -14.97 -2.30
C GLU A 103 28.38 -14.05 -1.09
N ASN A 104 27.67 -12.92 -1.05
CA ASN A 104 27.74 -11.97 0.06
C ASN A 104 26.38 -11.68 0.71
N GLY A 105 25.35 -12.44 0.34
CA GLY A 105 24.00 -12.32 0.90
C GLY A 105 23.32 -10.97 0.68
N SER A 106 23.77 -10.17 -0.29
CA SER A 106 23.16 -8.86 -0.56
C SER A 106 21.95 -8.97 -1.49
N ILE A 107 20.92 -8.17 -1.21
CA ILE A 107 19.70 -8.03 -2.00
C ILE A 107 19.52 -6.55 -2.37
N ARG A 108 19.09 -6.30 -3.60
CA ARG A 108 18.83 -4.97 -4.14
C ARG A 108 17.45 -4.95 -4.78
N LEU A 109 16.60 -4.04 -4.34
CA LEU A 109 15.28 -3.81 -4.95
C LEU A 109 15.25 -2.52 -5.75
N SER A 110 14.56 -2.54 -6.89
CA SER A 110 14.35 -1.35 -7.70
C SER A 110 13.42 -0.36 -7.00
N ARG A 111 13.79 0.93 -6.95
CA ARG A 111 12.91 2.01 -6.43
C ARG A 111 11.60 2.16 -7.21
N ARG A 112 11.48 1.53 -8.38
CA ARG A 112 10.19 1.44 -9.10
C ARG A 112 9.11 0.70 -8.30
N LEU A 113 9.49 -0.11 -7.31
CA LEU A 113 8.56 -0.79 -6.40
C LEU A 113 8.02 0.14 -5.29
N SER A 114 8.64 1.30 -5.04
CA SER A 114 8.34 2.15 -3.87
C SER A 114 6.92 2.73 -3.84
N GLY A 115 6.20 2.71 -4.98
CA GLY A 115 4.78 3.08 -5.07
C GLY A 115 3.84 1.89 -5.22
N MET A 116 4.35 0.66 -5.23
CA MET A 116 3.54 -0.54 -5.41
C MET A 116 2.93 -1.01 -4.08
N PRO A 117 1.85 -1.81 -4.12
CA PRO A 117 1.28 -2.36 -2.91
C PRO A 117 2.32 -3.16 -2.09
N PRO A 118 2.32 -3.09 -0.75
CA PRO A 118 3.33 -3.74 0.09
C PRO A 118 3.48 -5.25 -0.17
N TRP A 119 2.38 -5.92 -0.49
CA TRP A 119 2.39 -7.35 -0.78
C TRP A 119 3.13 -7.71 -2.09
N VAL A 120 3.31 -6.75 -3.00
CA VAL A 120 4.15 -6.90 -4.20
C VAL A 120 5.62 -6.76 -3.83
N VAL A 121 5.97 -5.78 -2.98
CA VAL A 121 7.33 -5.61 -2.46
C VAL A 121 7.78 -6.85 -1.70
N ASP A 122 6.92 -7.37 -0.82
CA ASP A 122 7.15 -8.61 -0.07
C ASP A 122 7.40 -9.81 -0.99
N TYR A 123 6.64 -9.92 -2.08
CA TYR A 123 6.86 -10.99 -3.07
C TYR A 123 8.25 -10.89 -3.70
N VAL A 124 8.69 -9.70 -4.11
CA VAL A 124 10.03 -9.53 -4.69
C VAL A 124 11.10 -9.83 -3.63
N LEU A 125 10.92 -9.43 -2.37
CA LEU A 125 11.82 -9.82 -1.28
C LEU A 125 11.90 -11.34 -1.13
N VAL A 126 10.76 -12.04 -1.06
CA VAL A 126 10.72 -13.50 -0.96
C VAL A 126 11.42 -14.14 -2.15
N HIS A 127 11.21 -13.63 -3.37
CA HIS A 127 11.88 -14.10 -4.58
C HIS A 127 13.40 -14.02 -4.47
N GLU A 128 13.92 -12.85 -4.06
CA GLU A 128 15.37 -12.65 -3.90
C GLU A 128 15.94 -13.45 -2.72
N LEU A 129 15.20 -13.61 -1.62
CA LEU A 129 15.58 -14.44 -0.48
C LEU A 129 15.70 -15.91 -0.90
N VAL A 130 14.76 -16.43 -1.68
CA VAL A 130 14.83 -17.80 -2.21
C VAL A 130 16.02 -17.94 -3.15
N HIS A 131 16.38 -16.91 -3.92
CA HIS A 131 17.60 -16.95 -4.73
C HIS A 131 18.91 -17.07 -3.95
N LEU A 132 18.93 -16.66 -2.68
CA LEU A 132 20.07 -16.93 -1.79
C LEU A 132 20.23 -18.43 -1.44
N ILE A 133 19.16 -19.22 -1.61
CA ILE A 133 19.12 -20.66 -1.34
C ILE A 133 19.22 -21.46 -2.64
N ILE A 134 18.44 -21.07 -3.66
CA ILE A 134 18.26 -21.79 -4.92
C ILE A 134 18.48 -20.81 -6.10
N PRO A 135 19.57 -20.97 -6.88
CA PRO A 135 19.95 -19.99 -7.91
C PRO A 135 19.06 -20.01 -9.16
N HIS A 136 18.26 -21.05 -9.37
CA HIS A 136 17.50 -21.26 -10.60
C HIS A 136 16.01 -21.48 -10.30
N HIS A 137 15.13 -21.00 -11.19
CA HIS A 137 13.66 -21.05 -11.04
C HIS A 137 13.03 -22.43 -11.31
N GLY A 138 13.59 -23.50 -10.74
CA GLY A 138 13.06 -24.87 -10.82
C GLY A 138 11.88 -25.12 -9.87
N GLN A 139 11.43 -26.39 -9.78
CA GLN A 139 10.31 -26.77 -8.90
C GLN A 139 10.56 -26.37 -7.44
N GLU A 140 11.73 -26.71 -6.89
CA GLU A 140 12.10 -26.41 -5.50
C GLU A 140 12.10 -24.90 -5.20
N PHE A 141 12.50 -24.07 -6.18
CA PHE A 141 12.43 -22.62 -6.06
C PHE A 141 10.99 -22.15 -5.91
N TRP A 142 10.10 -22.62 -6.79
CA TRP A 142 8.70 -22.22 -6.76
C TRP A 142 7.97 -22.76 -5.53
N ASP A 143 8.33 -23.95 -5.05
CA ASP A 143 7.79 -24.50 -3.80
C ASP A 143 8.08 -23.58 -2.60
N LEU A 144 9.27 -22.98 -2.54
CA LEU A 144 9.61 -22.01 -1.50
C LEU A 144 8.92 -20.65 -1.71
N VAL A 145 8.90 -20.12 -2.93
CA VAL A 145 8.24 -18.84 -3.24
C VAL A 145 6.75 -18.89 -2.93
N HIS A 146 6.07 -19.99 -3.25
CA HIS A 146 4.63 -20.16 -3.02
C HIS A 146 4.24 -20.29 -1.53
N ARG A 147 5.20 -20.42 -0.61
CA ARG A 147 4.92 -20.30 0.83
C ARG A 147 4.44 -18.90 1.20
N TYR A 148 4.76 -17.89 0.39
CA TYR A 148 4.17 -16.57 0.52
C TYR A 148 2.74 -16.54 -0.08
N PRO A 149 1.68 -16.30 0.72
CA PRO A 149 0.30 -16.51 0.27
C PRO A 149 -0.17 -15.64 -0.90
N LYS A 150 0.52 -14.54 -1.19
CA LYS A 150 0.16 -13.60 -2.26
C LYS A 150 1.08 -13.70 -3.48
N ALA A 151 1.90 -14.76 -3.58
CA ALA A 151 2.89 -14.92 -4.65
C ALA A 151 2.27 -14.83 -6.05
N GLU A 152 1.26 -15.66 -6.36
CA GLU A 152 0.63 -15.67 -7.68
C GLU A 152 -0.04 -14.33 -8.03
N ARG A 153 -0.70 -13.70 -7.06
CA ARG A 153 -1.28 -12.36 -7.23
C ARG A 153 -0.20 -11.31 -7.56
N ALA A 154 0.94 -11.37 -6.89
CA ALA A 154 2.07 -10.44 -7.11
C ALA A 154 2.73 -10.64 -8.47
N ARG A 155 2.85 -11.89 -8.92
CA ARG A 155 3.33 -12.20 -10.26
C ARG A 155 2.43 -11.58 -11.33
N GLY A 156 1.12 -11.84 -11.27
CA GLY A 156 0.17 -11.26 -12.21
C GLY A 156 0.17 -9.72 -12.20
N TYR A 157 0.33 -9.10 -11.02
CA TYR A 157 0.46 -7.64 -10.91
C TYR A 157 1.73 -7.13 -11.63
N LEU A 158 2.89 -7.73 -11.36
CA LEU A 158 4.16 -7.31 -11.95
C LEU A 158 4.20 -7.56 -13.46
N GLU A 159 3.60 -8.64 -13.94
CA GLU A 159 3.40 -8.93 -15.36
C GLU A 159 2.54 -7.85 -16.02
N GLY A 160 1.41 -7.49 -15.39
CA GLY A 160 0.54 -6.41 -15.86
C GLY A 160 1.25 -5.06 -15.93
N VAL A 161 2.01 -4.69 -14.89
CA VAL A 161 2.83 -3.46 -14.88
C VAL A 161 3.92 -3.48 -15.95
N SER A 162 4.51 -4.65 -16.24
CA SER A 162 5.57 -4.78 -17.24
C SER A 162 5.02 -4.80 -18.67
N ALA A 163 3.80 -5.31 -18.87
CA ALA A 163 3.13 -5.39 -20.17
C ALA A 163 2.37 -4.12 -20.55
N ALA A 164 2.03 -3.27 -19.58
CA ALA A 164 1.48 -1.95 -19.86
C ALA A 164 2.47 -1.18 -20.74
N PRO A 165 2.02 -0.58 -21.86
CA PRO A 165 2.82 0.41 -22.56
C PRO A 165 3.32 1.41 -21.52
N ARG A 166 4.54 1.93 -21.66
CA ARG A 166 4.93 3.16 -20.95
C ARG A 166 3.98 4.25 -21.44
N LEU A 167 2.78 4.29 -20.88
CA LEU A 167 1.92 5.45 -20.90
C LEU A 167 2.79 6.52 -20.27
N GLU A 168 3.17 7.48 -21.09
CA GLU A 168 3.83 8.67 -20.60
C GLU A 168 2.98 9.22 -19.46
N ASP A 169 3.57 9.21 -18.27
CA ASP A 169 3.11 9.83 -17.03
C ASP A 169 1.69 9.46 -16.52
N GLY A 170 1.66 8.77 -15.37
CA GLY A 170 0.62 9.03 -14.37
C GLY A 170 -0.68 8.20 -14.41
N SER A 171 -0.62 6.86 -14.45
CA SER A 171 -1.81 6.08 -14.07
C SER A 171 -1.46 4.76 -13.39
N SER A 172 -1.70 4.69 -12.08
CA SER A 172 -1.88 3.46 -11.34
C SER A 172 -3.05 3.72 -10.40
N ALA A 173 -4.24 3.33 -10.82
CA ALA A 173 -5.44 3.41 -10.00
C ALA A 173 -5.32 2.41 -8.83
N GLU A 174 -4.83 2.88 -7.68
CA GLU A 174 -4.96 2.16 -6.42
C GLU A 174 -6.40 2.33 -5.93
N VAL A 175 -7.18 1.25 -5.97
CA VAL A 175 -8.49 1.15 -5.31
C VAL A 175 -8.24 0.90 -3.82
N ALA A 176 -8.44 1.92 -2.98
CA ALA A 176 -8.51 1.75 -1.54
C ALA A 176 -9.92 1.28 -1.15
N GLU A 177 -9.98 0.34 -0.20
CA GLU A 177 -11.18 -0.36 0.27
C GLU A 177 -12.26 0.60 0.83
N GLU A 178 -13.53 0.19 0.70
CA GLU A 178 -14.68 0.92 1.23
C GLU A 178 -14.79 0.69 2.74
N ASP A 179 -14.46 1.69 3.55
CA ASP A 179 -14.73 1.68 4.99
C ASP A 179 -16.16 2.21 5.24
N ASP A 180 -17.13 1.30 5.34
CA ASP A 180 -18.41 1.60 6.00
C ASP A 180 -18.15 1.64 7.52
N VAL A 181 -18.19 2.84 8.09
CA VAL A 181 -18.28 3.01 9.54
C VAL A 181 -19.73 3.34 9.86
N ASP A 182 -20.38 2.39 10.53
CA ASP A 182 -21.73 2.50 11.06
C ASP A 182 -21.88 3.77 11.92
N ASP A 183 -22.98 4.45 11.65
CA ASP A 183 -23.52 5.57 12.42
C ASP A 183 -24.10 5.05 13.72
N ASP A 184 -23.40 5.25 14.83
CA ASP A 184 -24.03 5.18 16.14
C ASP A 184 -24.94 6.42 16.30
N GLY A 185 -26.20 6.23 15.92
CA GLY A 185 -27.29 7.15 16.18
C GLY A 185 -27.52 7.28 17.68
N GLY A 186 -26.87 8.27 18.29
CA GLY A 186 -27.18 8.73 19.64
C GLY A 186 -28.41 9.63 19.65
N ASP A 187 -29.59 9.02 19.84
CA ASP A 187 -30.83 9.67 20.28
C ASP A 187 -30.58 10.46 21.58
N VAL A 188 -30.73 11.78 21.52
CA VAL A 188 -30.87 12.62 22.74
C VAL A 188 -32.34 12.87 22.99
N SER A 189 -33.00 11.85 23.53
CA SER A 189 -34.26 11.99 24.25
C SER A 189 -34.06 12.93 25.44
N SER A 190 -34.49 14.17 25.28
CA SER A 190 -34.58 15.15 26.38
C SER A 190 -35.83 14.84 27.21
N GLY A 191 -35.63 14.00 28.23
CA GLY A 191 -36.62 13.68 29.25
C GLY A 191 -36.05 13.87 30.65
N LEU A 192 -36.80 14.65 31.44
CA LEU A 192 -36.69 14.92 32.88
C LEU A 192 -35.71 16.02 33.33
N ASP A 193 -36.29 17.17 33.68
CA ASP A 193 -36.21 17.61 35.08
C ASP A 193 -37.55 18.19 35.54
N ARG A 194 -38.26 17.42 36.36
CA ARG A 194 -39.23 17.94 37.33
C ARG A 194 -38.64 17.59 38.68
N SER A 195 -38.15 18.58 39.43
CA SER A 195 -38.39 18.70 40.88
C SER A 195 -38.06 20.10 41.41
N ASP A 196 -39.00 20.56 42.25
CA ASP A 196 -38.91 21.58 43.29
C ASP A 196 -38.76 23.06 42.95
N ARG A 197 -39.87 23.80 43.17
CA ARG A 197 -39.92 24.75 44.30
C ARG A 197 -41.34 25.25 44.66
N ALA A 198 -41.58 25.19 45.97
CA ALA A 198 -42.49 25.98 46.83
C ALA A 198 -43.98 25.61 46.85
#